data_AF-A0AAD3ME91-F1
#
_entry.id   AF-A0AAD3ME91-F1
#
_cell.length_a   1.000
_cell.length_b   1.000
_cell.length_c   1.000
_cell.angle_alpha   90.00
_cell.angle_beta   90.00
_cell.angle_gamma   90.00
#
_symmetry.space_group_name_H-M   'P 1'
#
loop_
_entity.id
_entity.type
_entity.pdbx_description
1 polymer ?
#
loop_
_entity_poly.entity_id
_entity_poly.type
_entity_poly.pdbx_seq_one_letter_code
_entity_poly.pdbx_strand_id
1 'polypeptide(L)'
;MFFYTRYPSSNTLKTYFPDVKFNRCVTSQMIKWFSNFREFFYIQMERFARQAVREALTRDGAPRLGRESQLRVGRDTELYRILNMHYNNSNVYQVPEIY
;
A
#
# COMPACT_ATOMS: atom_id res chain seq x y z
N MET A 1 0.01 -11.19 -2.35
CA MET A 1 -0.78 -10.70 -3.51
C MET A 1 -1.04 -9.20 -3.49
N PHE A 2 -1.38 -8.57 -2.36
CA PHE A 2 -1.70 -7.13 -2.29
C PHE A 2 -0.55 -6.22 -2.77
N PHE A 3 0.70 -6.57 -2.49
CA PHE A 3 1.91 -5.90 -3.01
C PHE A 3 2.13 -6.00 -4.54
N TYR A 4 1.27 -6.71 -5.27
CA TYR A 4 1.35 -6.79 -6.74
C TYR A 4 0.11 -6.16 -7.37
N THR A 5 -1.06 -6.36 -6.78
CA THR A 5 -2.31 -5.76 -7.24
C THR A 5 -3.18 -5.32 -6.07
N ARG A 6 -3.56 -4.04 -6.06
CA ARG A 6 -4.45 -3.45 -5.05
C ARG A 6 -5.94 -3.62 -5.41
N TYR A 7 -6.22 -3.82 -6.70
CA TYR A 7 -7.55 -3.97 -7.28
C TYR A 7 -7.61 -5.23 -8.14
N PRO A 8 -7.50 -6.44 -7.54
CA PRO A 8 -7.63 -7.67 -8.31
C PRO A 8 -9.05 -7.81 -8.84
N SER A 9 -9.18 -8.21 -10.10
CA SER A 9 -10.47 -8.63 -10.65
C SER A 9 -10.87 -9.99 -10.08
N SER A 10 -12.15 -10.36 -10.19
CA SER A 10 -12.62 -11.70 -9.84
C SER A 10 -11.88 -12.80 -10.60
N ASN A 11 -11.51 -12.55 -11.86
CA ASN A 11 -10.72 -13.50 -12.66
C ASN A 11 -9.30 -13.63 -12.11
N THR A 12 -8.67 -12.50 -11.76
CA THR A 12 -7.35 -12.51 -11.12
C THR A 12 -7.36 -13.32 -9.82
N LEU A 13 -8.37 -13.15 -8.96
CA LEU A 13 -8.49 -13.95 -7.73
C LEU A 13 -8.62 -15.44 -8.04
N LYS A 14 -9.46 -15.83 -8.99
CA LYS A 14 -9.61 -17.24 -9.39
C LYS A 14 -8.31 -17.86 -9.90
N THR A 15 -7.52 -17.11 -10.67
CA THR A 15 -6.24 -17.59 -11.21
C THR A 15 -5.20 -17.80 -10.12
N TYR A 16 -5.10 -16.88 -9.15
CA TYR A 16 -4.04 -16.91 -8.12
C TYR A 16 -4.43 -17.69 -6.85
N PHE A 17 -5.69 -18.13 -6.72
CA PHE A 17 -6.17 -18.96 -5.62
C PHE A 17 -6.91 -20.21 -6.15
N PRO A 18 -6.21 -21.12 -6.85
CA PRO A 18 -6.83 -22.28 -7.49
C PRO A 18 -7.50 -23.24 -6.47
N ASP A 19 -6.99 -23.30 -5.24
CA ASP A 19 -7.52 -24.16 -4.18
C ASP A 19 -8.81 -23.61 -3.53
N VAL A 20 -9.19 -22.37 -3.85
CA VAL A 20 -10.38 -21.73 -3.29
C VAL A 20 -11.60 -22.02 -4.17
N LYS A 21 -12.63 -22.64 -3.59
CA LYS A 21 -13.92 -22.81 -4.27
C LYS A 21 -14.71 -21.49 -4.24
N PHE A 22 -14.60 -20.71 -5.31
CA PHE A 22 -15.29 -19.43 -5.43
C PHE A 22 -16.82 -19.60 -5.53
N ASN A 23 -17.53 -18.95 -4.61
CA ASN A 23 -18.96 -18.71 -4.67
C ASN A 23 -19.25 -17.23 -4.35
N ARG A 24 -20.53 -16.82 -4.36
CA ARG A 24 -20.92 -15.42 -4.12
C ARG A 24 -20.42 -14.90 -2.75
N CYS A 25 -20.53 -15.70 -1.71
CA CYS A 25 -20.11 -15.34 -0.35
C CYS A 25 -18.59 -15.22 -0.24
N VAL A 26 -17.85 -16.21 -0.75
CA VAL A 26 -16.38 -16.23 -0.76
C VAL A 26 -15.82 -15.07 -1.58
N THR A 27 -16.40 -14.81 -2.75
CA THR A 27 -16.00 -13.66 -3.61
C THR A 27 -16.21 -12.35 -2.86
N SER A 28 -17.36 -12.18 -2.20
CA SER A 28 -17.64 -11.00 -1.39
C SER A 28 -16.67 -10.86 -0.22
N GLN A 29 -16.29 -11.96 0.42
CA GLN A 29 -15.32 -11.97 1.52
C GLN A 29 -13.93 -11.52 1.04
N MET A 30 -13.46 -12.04 -0.09
CA MET A 30 -12.18 -11.62 -0.65
C MET A 30 -12.20 -10.14 -1.04
N ILE A 31 -13.27 -9.65 -1.66
CA ILE A 31 -13.43 -8.23 -1.98
C ILE A 31 -13.34 -7.38 -0.70
N LYS A 32 -14.01 -7.80 0.39
CA LYS A 32 -13.93 -7.12 1.70
C LYS A 32 -12.51 -7.09 2.24
N TRP A 33 -11.78 -8.20 2.19
CA TRP A 33 -10.37 -8.23 2.63
C TRP A 33 -9.51 -7.25 1.83
N PHE A 34 -9.64 -7.22 0.50
CA PHE A 34 -8.92 -6.26 -0.33
C PHE A 34 -9.34 -4.81 -0.06
N SER A 35 -10.61 -4.56 0.27
CA SER A 35 -11.05 -3.23 0.71
C SER A 35 -10.39 -2.82 2.02
N ASN A 36 -10.34 -3.69 3.02
CA ASN A 36 -9.68 -3.41 4.30
C ASN A 36 -8.17 -3.12 4.11
N PHE A 37 -7.51 -3.91 3.25
CA PHE A 37 -6.11 -3.65 2.90
C PHE A 37 -5.95 -2.28 2.22
N ARG A 38 -6.79 -1.94 1.23
CA ARG A 38 -6.72 -0.61 0.62
C ARG A 38 -6.95 0.53 1.60
N GLU A 39 -7.92 0.38 2.51
CA GLU A 39 -8.21 1.38 3.54
C GLU A 39 -6.97 1.66 4.38
N PHE A 40 -6.34 0.63 4.94
CA PHE A 40 -5.10 0.82 5.70
C PHE A 40 -3.99 1.47 4.85
N PHE A 41 -3.79 1.00 3.62
CA PHE A 41 -2.80 1.57 2.71
C PHE A 41 -3.00 3.07 2.49
N TYR A 42 -4.21 3.49 2.13
CA TYR A 42 -4.50 4.89 1.83
C TYR A 42 -4.45 5.77 3.06
N ILE A 43 -4.87 5.28 4.24
CA ILE A 43 -4.69 5.99 5.51
C ILE A 43 -3.21 6.27 5.76
N GLN A 44 -2.33 5.29 5.58
CA GLN A 44 -0.88 5.51 5.76
C GLN A 44 -0.33 6.46 4.70
N MET A 45 -0.65 6.28 3.42
CA MET A 45 -0.21 7.19 2.35
C MET A 45 -0.59 8.65 2.66
N GLU A 46 -1.86 8.88 3.00
CA GLU A 46 -2.38 10.20 3.27
C GLU A 46 -1.69 10.82 4.50
N ARG A 47 -1.52 10.05 5.58
CA ARG A 47 -0.84 10.52 6.78
C ARG A 47 0.57 11.02 6.48
N PHE A 48 1.36 10.23 5.74
CA PHE A 48 2.74 10.61 5.39
C PHE A 48 2.80 11.75 4.37
N ALA A 49 1.90 11.78 3.39
CA ALA A 49 1.84 12.89 2.43
C ALA A 49 1.53 14.22 3.12
N ARG A 50 0.54 14.24 4.03
CA ARG A 50 0.19 15.43 4.82
C ARG A 50 1.34 15.86 5.74
N GLN A 51 2.05 14.91 6.32
CA GLN A 51 3.21 15.18 7.16
C GLN A 51 4.32 15.87 6.36
N ALA A 52 4.68 15.32 5.20
CA ALA A 52 5.71 15.89 4.35
C ALA A 52 5.35 17.29 3.83
N VAL A 53 4.08 17.52 3.49
CA VAL A 53 3.60 18.87 3.10
C VAL A 53 3.74 19.85 4.26
N ARG A 54 3.38 19.46 5.49
CA ARG A 54 3.53 20.33 6.67
C ARG A 54 4.99 20.65 6.96
N GLU A 55 5.87 19.67 6.90
CA GLU A 55 7.31 19.84 7.12
C GLU A 55 7.97 20.72 6.03
N ALA A 56 7.52 20.60 4.78
CA ALA A 56 7.97 21.46 3.69
C ALA A 56 7.54 22.92 3.90
N LEU A 57 6.34 23.16 4.44
CA LEU A 57 5.82 24.50 4.71
C LEU A 57 6.46 25.17 5.94
N THR A 58 6.96 24.39 6.91
CA THR A 58 7.59 24.93 8.13
C THR A 58 9.09 25.18 7.99
N ARG A 59 9.79 24.47 7.09
CA ARG A 59 11.24 24.63 6.90
C ARG A 59 11.64 25.86 6.08
N ASP A 60 10.82 26.29 5.13
CA ASP A 60 11.05 27.50 4.35
C ASP A 60 9.67 28.09 4.00
N GLY A 61 9.43 29.35 4.33
CA GLY A 61 8.18 30.08 4.03
C GLY A 61 7.88 30.30 2.53
N ALA A 62 8.35 29.41 1.65
CA ALA A 62 8.12 29.43 0.22
C ALA A 62 7.72 28.03 -0.28
N PRO A 63 6.75 27.91 -1.20
CA PRO A 63 6.33 26.63 -1.76
C PRO A 63 7.37 26.13 -2.77
N ARG A 64 8.49 25.58 -2.28
CA ARG A 64 9.42 24.82 -3.11
C ARG A 64 9.13 23.34 -2.94
N LEU A 65 7.99 22.89 -3.48
CA LEU A 65 7.86 21.50 -3.90
C LEU A 65 8.67 21.34 -5.21
N GLY A 66 9.99 21.54 -5.11
CA GLY A 66 10.89 21.26 -6.22
C GLY A 66 10.77 19.79 -6.58
N ARG A 67 10.85 19.50 -7.88
CA ARG A 67 10.75 18.17 -8.52
C ARG A 67 11.62 17.07 -7.87
N GLU A 68 12.54 17.44 -6.98
CA GLU A 68 13.59 16.63 -6.36
C GLU A 68 13.41 16.43 -4.84
N SER A 69 12.47 17.13 -4.17
CA SER A 69 11.96 16.77 -2.83
C SER A 69 11.03 15.56 -2.97
N GLN A 70 11.56 14.54 -3.60
CA GLN A 70 10.82 13.42 -4.14
C GLN A 70 10.41 12.59 -2.94
N LEU A 71 9.10 12.49 -2.70
CA LEU A 71 8.49 11.51 -1.80
C LEU A 71 8.82 10.09 -2.30
N ARG A 72 10.09 9.70 -2.23
CA ARG A 72 10.58 8.37 -2.57
C ARG A 72 10.31 7.49 -1.37
N VAL A 73 9.42 6.51 -1.56
CA VAL A 73 9.17 5.48 -0.57
C VAL A 73 10.27 4.41 -0.73
N GLY A 74 11.46 4.69 -0.23
CA GLY A 74 12.53 3.70 -0.14
C GLY A 74 12.27 2.65 0.94
N ARG A 75 13.01 1.53 0.89
CA ARG A 75 12.92 0.46 1.91
C ARG A 75 13.30 0.93 3.33
N ASP A 76 14.07 1.99 3.43
CA ASP A 76 14.50 2.57 4.71
C ASP A 76 13.49 3.57 5.27
N THR A 77 12.37 3.82 4.56
CA THR A 77 11.34 4.74 5.04
C THR A 77 10.46 4.09 6.11
N GLU A 78 10.06 4.89 7.10
CA GLU A 78 9.12 4.44 8.14
C GLU A 78 7.78 3.99 7.52
N LEU A 79 7.37 4.62 6.43
CA LEU A 79 6.20 4.21 5.68
C LEU A 79 6.34 2.77 5.17
N TYR A 80 7.46 2.41 4.55
CA TYR A 80 7.72 1.04 4.12
C TYR A 80 7.68 0.06 5.30
N ARG A 81 8.32 0.41 6.43
CA ARG A 81 8.35 -0.45 7.63
C ARG A 81 6.94 -0.75 8.15
N ILE A 82 6.08 0.27 8.21
CA ILE A 82 4.68 0.13 8.66
C ILE A 82 3.88 -0.75 7.70
N LEU A 83 4.01 -0.53 6.39
CA LEU A 83 3.31 -1.36 5.39
C LEU A 83 3.82 -2.81 5.42
N ASN A 84 5.13 -3.02 5.55
CA ASN A 84 5.72 -4.36 5.60
C ASN A 84 5.27 -5.12 6.85
N MET A 85 5.29 -4.50 8.04
CA MET A 85 4.75 -5.15 9.25
C MET A 85 3.27 -5.52 9.11
N HIS A 86 2.46 -4.68 8.46
CA HIS A 86 1.03 -4.93 8.36
C HIS A 86 0.69 -6.06 7.36
N TYR A 87 1.31 -6.06 6.17
CA TYR A 87 0.98 -7.02 5.11
C TYR A 87 1.90 -8.25 5.06
N ASN A 88 3.07 -8.19 5.69
CA ASN A 88 4.13 -9.19 5.62
C ASN A 88 4.75 -9.41 7.00
N ASN A 89 3.91 -9.69 8.00
CA ASN A 89 4.34 -9.81 9.40
C ASN A 89 5.40 -10.91 9.64
N SER A 90 5.39 -11.98 8.84
CA SER A 90 6.41 -13.04 8.90
C SER A 90 7.70 -12.70 8.16
N ASN A 91 7.71 -11.59 7.42
CA ASN A 91 8.80 -11.12 6.56
C ASN A 91 9.34 -12.16 5.55
N VAL A 92 8.52 -13.17 5.24
CA VAL A 92 8.88 -14.26 4.32
C VAL A 92 8.88 -13.78 2.87
N TYR A 93 8.13 -12.72 2.56
CA TYR A 93 8.03 -12.19 1.21
C TYR A 93 8.97 -11.00 1.01
N GLN A 94 9.80 -11.04 -0.04
CA GLN A 94 10.49 -9.83 -0.49
C GLN A 94 9.48 -8.91 -1.19
N VAL A 95 9.35 -7.68 -0.69
CA VAL A 95 8.57 -6.65 -1.38
C VAL A 95 9.36 -6.22 -2.62
N PRO A 96 8.75 -6.29 -3.83
CA PRO A 96 9.40 -5.85 -5.07
C PRO A 96 9.89 -4.40 -4.95
N GLU A 97 11.03 -4.08 -5.55
CA GLU A 97 11.59 -2.70 -5.57
C GLU A 97 10.80 -1.70 -6.43
N ILE A 98 9.76 -2.18 -7.11
CA ILE A 98 8.95 -1.40 -8.05
C ILE A 98 7.87 -0.61 -7.26
N TYR A 99 8.29 0.36 -6.46
CA TYR A 99 7.39 1.29 -5.76
C TYR A 99 7.97 2.70 -5.67
#